data_AF-A0A849N997-F1
#
_entry.id   AF-A0A849N997-F1
#
_cell.length_a   1.000
_cell.length_b   1.000
_cell.length_c   1.000
_cell.angle_alpha   90.00
_cell.angle_beta   90.00
_cell.angle_gamma   90.00
#
_symmetry.space_group_name_H-M   'P 1'
#
loop_
_entity.id
_entity.type
_entity.pdbx_description
1 polymer ?
#
loop_
_entity_poly.entity_id
_entity_poly.type
_entity_poly.pdbx_seq_one_letter_code
_entity_poly.pdbx_strand_id
1 'polypeptide(L)'
;MTQTGLPGFWARATQAERDAAYDNTRAVADSAALIAARVAASAPLRASHGGTLDLLYAAGERTRWDLFPAADPGAPCLVFVHGGYWQRNRREDFAALAEGALATGWSVALPGYTLAPEASLTRITGEIRAALDWLRAEGPGHGIAGPVLLSGWSAGGHLAAACLDHPAVAAGLAISGIFELAPIRDTVLNDKVRLTAAEIDTLSPLRRPMVPKPLGIAYGTAELPELQRQSRDFHAAREEAGCPSPLIPVPGADHFRILDALRASNGLLLRAAANLLRQAA
;
A
#
# COMPACT_ATOMS: atom_id res chain seq x y z
N MET A 1 27.65 2.42 -3.45
CA MET A 1 28.03 1.34 -4.38
C MET A 1 26.87 0.37 -4.46
N THR A 2 26.10 0.42 -5.55
CA THR A 2 24.86 -0.34 -5.76
C THR A 2 25.17 -1.77 -6.17
N GLN A 3 25.17 -2.69 -5.21
CA GLN A 3 24.87 -4.10 -5.50
C GLN A 3 23.45 -4.39 -4.99
N THR A 4 22.46 -4.00 -5.80
CA THR A 4 21.11 -4.59 -5.76
C THR A 4 21.18 -6.01 -6.34
N GLY A 5 21.90 -6.88 -5.66
CA GLY A 5 21.88 -8.32 -5.93
C GLY A 5 20.69 -8.95 -5.22
N LEU A 6 20.10 -9.98 -5.83
CA LEU A 6 19.17 -10.85 -5.09
C LEU A 6 19.91 -11.41 -3.85
N PRO A 7 19.24 -11.62 -2.71
CA PRO A 7 19.87 -12.15 -1.51
C PRO A 7 20.71 -13.39 -1.80
N GLY A 8 21.77 -13.63 -1.03
CA GLY A 8 22.63 -14.82 -1.23
C GLY A 8 21.87 -16.16 -1.19
N PHE A 9 20.73 -16.19 -0.48
CA PHE A 9 19.76 -17.29 -0.49
C PHE A 9 19.12 -17.51 -1.88
N TRP A 10 18.75 -16.43 -2.57
CA TRP A 10 17.95 -16.46 -3.79
C TRP A 10 18.61 -17.23 -4.94
N ALA A 11 19.94 -17.09 -5.05
CA ALA A 11 20.74 -17.77 -6.06
C ALA A 11 20.78 -19.30 -5.87
N ARG A 12 20.56 -19.79 -4.63
CA ARG A 12 20.62 -21.21 -4.28
C ARG A 12 19.24 -21.83 -4.01
N ALA A 13 18.22 -21.01 -3.81
CA ALA A 13 16.85 -21.44 -3.55
C ALA A 13 16.24 -22.16 -4.77
N THR A 14 15.56 -23.27 -4.49
CA THR A 14 14.67 -23.95 -5.43
C THR A 14 13.46 -23.08 -5.77
N GLN A 15 12.73 -23.43 -6.84
CA GLN A 15 11.50 -22.71 -7.21
C GLN A 15 10.49 -22.70 -6.05
N ALA A 16 10.27 -23.85 -5.41
CA ALA A 16 9.34 -23.97 -4.29
C ALA A 16 9.73 -23.10 -3.08
N GLU A 17 11.03 -22.95 -2.80
CA GLU A 17 11.52 -22.06 -1.75
C GLU A 17 11.34 -20.58 -2.09
N ARG A 18 11.53 -20.18 -3.35
CA ARG A 18 11.26 -18.82 -3.83
C ARG A 18 9.78 -18.49 -3.76
N ASP A 19 8.92 -19.43 -4.15
CA ASP A 19 7.46 -19.28 -4.07
C ASP A 19 7.01 -19.16 -2.61
N ALA A 20 7.52 -20.03 -1.73
CA ALA A 20 7.21 -20.00 -0.30
C ALA A 20 7.65 -18.71 0.39
N ALA A 21 8.72 -18.05 -0.09
CA ALA A 21 9.18 -16.77 0.44
C ALA A 21 8.16 -15.62 0.24
N TYR A 22 7.17 -15.80 -0.63
CA TYR A 22 6.10 -14.83 -0.91
C TYR A 22 4.68 -15.39 -0.72
N ASP A 23 4.53 -16.64 -0.30
CA ASP A 23 3.21 -17.23 -0.04
C ASP A 23 2.68 -16.87 1.35
N ASN A 24 2.33 -15.60 1.51
CA ASN A 24 1.77 -15.06 2.75
C ASN A 24 0.48 -15.81 3.18
N THR A 25 -0.35 -16.23 2.22
CA THR A 25 -1.61 -16.95 2.47
C THR A 25 -1.35 -18.30 3.14
N ARG A 26 -0.33 -19.03 2.67
CA ARG A 26 0.09 -20.31 3.27
C ARG A 26 0.84 -20.12 4.57
N ALA A 27 1.60 -19.02 4.71
CA ALA A 27 2.34 -18.71 5.92
C ALA A 27 1.44 -18.38 7.13
N VAL A 28 0.20 -17.92 6.88
CA VAL A 28 -0.78 -17.58 7.91
C VAL A 28 -1.94 -18.58 7.86
N ALA A 29 -1.96 -19.52 8.81
CA ALA A 29 -2.85 -20.67 8.80
C ALA A 29 -4.35 -20.31 8.68
N ASP A 30 -4.77 -19.16 9.23
CA ASP A 30 -6.15 -18.70 9.22
C ASP A 30 -6.40 -17.49 8.27
N SER A 31 -5.52 -17.30 7.28
CA SER A 31 -5.61 -16.19 6.32
C SER A 31 -6.97 -16.07 5.65
N ALA A 32 -7.61 -17.19 5.29
CA ALA A 32 -8.96 -17.20 4.71
C ALA A 32 -10.03 -16.63 5.65
N ALA A 33 -9.97 -16.96 6.95
CA ALA A 33 -10.88 -16.42 7.95
C ALA A 33 -10.65 -14.92 8.17
N LEU A 34 -9.39 -14.47 8.20
CA LEU A 34 -9.06 -13.05 8.32
C LEU A 34 -9.55 -12.23 7.12
N ILE A 35 -9.41 -12.77 5.91
CA ILE A 35 -9.92 -12.14 4.69
C ILE A 35 -11.46 -12.04 4.76
N ALA A 36 -12.14 -13.14 5.08
CA ALA A 36 -13.60 -13.14 5.20
C ALA A 36 -14.10 -12.16 6.26
N ALA A 37 -13.43 -12.10 7.42
CA ALA A 37 -13.76 -11.17 8.49
C ALA A 37 -13.58 -9.71 8.05
N ARG A 38 -12.49 -9.38 7.34
CA ARG A 38 -12.28 -8.03 6.80
C ARG A 38 -13.34 -7.63 5.78
N VAL A 39 -13.71 -8.54 4.87
CA VAL A 39 -14.77 -8.30 3.87
C VAL A 39 -16.11 -8.06 4.57
N ALA A 40 -16.47 -8.92 5.52
CA ALA A 40 -17.70 -8.78 6.29
C ALA A 40 -17.75 -7.46 7.08
N ALA A 41 -16.62 -7.05 7.67
CA ALA A 41 -16.51 -5.78 8.38
C ALA A 41 -16.58 -4.55 7.45
N SER A 42 -16.20 -4.69 6.17
CA SER A 42 -16.20 -3.58 5.21
C SER A 42 -17.60 -3.25 4.68
N ALA A 43 -18.50 -4.23 4.65
CA ALA A 43 -19.84 -4.06 4.07
C ALA A 43 -20.72 -3.02 4.81
N PRO A 44 -20.81 -3.00 6.16
CA PRO A 44 -21.62 -2.00 6.87
C PRO A 44 -21.18 -0.56 6.63
N LEU A 45 -19.86 -0.31 6.58
CA LEU A 45 -19.35 1.05 6.36
C LEU A 45 -19.67 1.54 4.95
N ARG A 46 -19.58 0.67 3.95
CA ARG A 46 -20.02 1.01 2.58
C ARG A 46 -21.52 1.30 2.53
N ALA A 47 -22.33 0.46 3.18
CA ALA A 47 -23.79 0.60 3.15
C ALA A 47 -24.28 1.94 3.71
N SER A 48 -23.51 2.57 4.62
CA SER A 48 -23.83 3.89 5.18
C SER A 48 -23.37 5.10 4.36
N HIS A 49 -22.67 4.91 3.22
CA HIS A 49 -22.01 6.01 2.48
C HIS A 49 -22.34 6.06 0.97
N GLY A 50 -23.55 5.70 0.54
CA GLY A 50 -23.87 5.49 -0.89
C GLY A 50 -23.60 6.64 -1.88
N GLY A 51 -23.51 7.91 -1.44
CA GLY A 51 -23.34 9.08 -2.32
C GLY A 51 -21.90 9.37 -2.75
N THR A 52 -20.91 8.71 -2.15
CA THR A 52 -19.48 8.97 -2.37
C THR A 52 -18.69 7.71 -2.73
N LEU A 53 -19.40 6.64 -3.11
CA LEU A 53 -18.83 5.37 -3.55
C LEU A 53 -18.81 5.25 -5.07
N ASP A 54 -17.95 4.35 -5.54
CA ASP A 54 -17.88 3.92 -6.94
C ASP A 54 -17.67 5.06 -7.96
N LEU A 55 -17.10 6.19 -7.52
CA LEU A 55 -16.84 7.38 -8.33
C LEU A 55 -15.73 7.11 -9.33
N LEU A 56 -15.97 7.35 -10.61
CA LEU A 56 -14.96 7.11 -11.66
C LEU A 56 -13.86 8.17 -11.62
N TYR A 57 -12.60 7.73 -11.58
CA TYR A 57 -11.45 8.60 -11.87
C TYR A 57 -10.85 8.34 -13.26
N ALA A 58 -11.20 7.22 -13.88
CA ALA A 58 -10.88 6.89 -15.27
C ALA A 58 -11.95 5.94 -15.85
N ALA A 59 -11.88 5.64 -17.13
CA ALA A 59 -12.91 4.88 -17.86
C ALA A 59 -13.00 3.38 -17.54
N GLY A 60 -12.06 2.82 -16.76
CA GLY A 60 -12.02 1.40 -16.44
C GLY A 60 -13.05 0.98 -15.39
N GLU A 61 -13.48 -0.28 -15.42
CA GLU A 61 -14.43 -0.83 -14.44
C GLU A 61 -13.93 -0.68 -13.00
N ARG A 62 -12.62 -0.89 -12.80
CA ARG A 62 -11.95 -0.91 -11.51
C ARG A 62 -11.35 0.44 -11.12
N THR A 63 -11.31 1.41 -12.03
CA THR A 63 -10.72 2.73 -11.79
C THR A 63 -11.72 3.67 -11.14
N ARG A 64 -12.07 3.32 -9.90
CA ARG A 64 -13.08 3.98 -9.08
C ARG A 64 -12.56 4.30 -7.69
N TRP A 65 -13.14 5.32 -7.08
CA TRP A 65 -12.96 5.72 -5.70
C TRP A 65 -14.13 5.31 -4.84
N ASP A 66 -13.82 4.93 -3.59
CA ASP A 66 -14.74 5.11 -2.48
C ASP A 66 -14.21 6.21 -1.58
N LEU A 67 -15.00 7.25 -1.34
CA LEU A 67 -14.63 8.38 -0.50
C LEU A 67 -15.48 8.38 0.77
N PHE A 68 -14.82 8.58 1.90
CA PHE A 68 -15.41 8.72 3.22
C PHE A 68 -14.92 10.07 3.78
N PRO A 69 -15.58 11.18 3.44
CA PRO A 69 -15.15 12.51 3.88
C PRO A 69 -15.35 12.69 5.38
N ALA A 70 -14.42 13.39 6.02
CA ALA A 70 -14.57 13.86 7.38
C ALA A 70 -15.59 15.02 7.49
N ALA A 71 -15.97 15.37 8.72
CA ALA A 71 -16.81 16.53 8.97
C ALA A 71 -16.11 17.86 8.59
N ASP A 72 -14.79 17.94 8.75
CA ASP A 72 -13.98 19.06 8.29
C ASP A 72 -13.30 18.69 6.95
N PRO A 73 -13.65 19.37 5.83
CA PRO A 73 -13.00 19.14 4.54
C PRO A 73 -11.48 19.39 4.55
N GLY A 74 -10.98 20.23 5.46
CA GLY A 74 -9.55 20.51 5.63
C GLY A 74 -8.80 19.45 6.45
N ALA A 75 -9.51 18.49 7.05
CA ALA A 75 -8.88 17.42 7.81
C ALA A 75 -8.01 16.52 6.92
N PRO A 76 -6.95 15.89 7.48
CA PRO A 76 -6.10 14.99 6.70
C PRO A 76 -6.89 13.87 6.03
N CYS A 77 -6.41 13.44 4.85
CA CYS A 77 -6.99 12.33 4.12
C CYS A 77 -6.02 11.14 4.10
N LEU A 78 -6.48 9.99 4.60
CA LEU A 78 -5.81 8.70 4.39
C LEU A 78 -6.25 8.14 3.04
N VAL A 79 -5.37 8.15 2.04
CA VAL A 79 -5.56 7.36 0.82
C VAL A 79 -5.00 5.96 1.07
N PHE A 80 -5.83 4.91 1.01
CA PHE A 80 -5.37 3.54 1.25
C PHE A 80 -5.49 2.66 0.00
N VAL A 81 -4.35 2.22 -0.52
CA VAL A 81 -4.24 1.32 -1.68
C VAL A 81 -4.20 -0.13 -1.21
N HIS A 82 -5.11 -0.96 -1.71
CA HIS A 82 -5.20 -2.36 -1.30
C HIS A 82 -4.03 -3.21 -1.81
N GLY A 83 -3.82 -4.37 -1.17
CA GLY A 83 -2.82 -5.37 -1.55
C GLY A 83 -3.37 -6.44 -2.49
N GLY A 84 -2.61 -7.53 -2.67
CA GLY A 84 -3.03 -8.69 -3.48
C GLY A 84 -2.12 -9.00 -4.68
N TYR A 85 -0.81 -8.71 -4.56
CA TYR A 85 0.17 -8.94 -5.64
C TYR A 85 -0.24 -8.37 -7.00
N TRP A 86 -0.92 -7.21 -6.99
CA TRP A 86 -1.44 -6.54 -8.19
C TRP A 86 -2.41 -7.38 -9.04
N GLN A 87 -2.81 -8.56 -8.57
CA GLN A 87 -3.55 -9.57 -9.35
C GLN A 87 -4.81 -10.08 -8.65
N ARG A 88 -5.10 -9.57 -7.44
CA ARG A 88 -6.22 -9.98 -6.58
C ARG A 88 -6.78 -8.81 -5.79
N ASN A 89 -7.91 -9.08 -5.14
CA ASN A 89 -8.67 -8.19 -4.26
C ASN A 89 -9.38 -7.03 -4.97
N ARG A 90 -10.16 -6.28 -4.20
CA ARG A 90 -10.85 -5.08 -4.65
C ARG A 90 -10.88 -4.05 -3.52
N ARG A 91 -11.04 -2.75 -3.83
CA ARG A 91 -11.07 -1.67 -2.82
C ARG A 91 -12.20 -1.85 -1.80
N GLU A 92 -13.33 -2.41 -2.24
CA GLU A 92 -14.54 -2.53 -1.43
C GLU A 92 -14.33 -3.46 -0.23
N ASP A 93 -13.42 -4.43 -0.36
CA ASP A 93 -13.05 -5.42 0.66
C ASP A 93 -12.16 -4.86 1.78
N PHE A 94 -11.83 -3.57 1.72
CA PHE A 94 -10.93 -2.88 2.66
C PHE A 94 -11.58 -1.66 3.33
N ALA A 95 -12.87 -1.40 3.12
CA ALA A 95 -13.54 -0.25 3.72
C ALA A 95 -13.44 -0.22 5.26
N ALA A 96 -13.40 -1.38 5.92
CA ALA A 96 -13.21 -1.46 7.37
C ALA A 96 -11.92 -0.77 7.86
N LEU A 97 -10.88 -0.61 7.02
CA LEU A 97 -9.66 0.09 7.39
C LEU A 97 -9.85 1.61 7.53
N ALA A 98 -10.97 2.15 7.07
CA ALA A 98 -11.31 3.56 7.26
C ALA A 98 -11.77 3.86 8.69
N GLU A 99 -12.24 2.87 9.46
CA GLU A 99 -12.88 3.05 10.77
C GLU A 99 -12.05 3.89 11.75
N GLY A 100 -10.78 3.54 11.93
CA GLY A 100 -9.88 4.25 12.85
C GLY A 100 -9.64 5.69 12.43
N ALA A 101 -9.35 5.92 11.16
CA ALA A 101 -9.09 7.26 10.61
C ALA A 101 -10.33 8.15 10.72
N LEU A 102 -11.51 7.65 10.33
CA LEU A 102 -12.78 8.36 10.47
C LEU A 102 -13.10 8.69 11.92
N ALA A 103 -12.85 7.75 12.85
CA ALA A 103 -13.03 7.98 14.29
C ALA A 103 -12.08 9.06 14.85
N THR A 104 -10.95 9.31 14.19
CA THR A 104 -10.02 10.40 14.51
C THR A 104 -10.27 11.69 13.72
N GLY A 105 -11.36 11.75 12.95
CA GLY A 105 -11.76 12.94 12.17
C GLY A 105 -11.03 13.10 10.84
N TRP A 106 -10.39 12.06 10.32
CA TRP A 106 -9.71 12.09 9.02
C TRP A 106 -10.66 11.64 7.92
N SER A 107 -10.49 12.21 6.72
CA SER A 107 -11.11 11.66 5.52
C SER A 107 -10.39 10.36 5.13
N VAL A 108 -11.08 9.46 4.44
CA VAL A 108 -10.48 8.25 3.87
C VAL A 108 -10.90 8.10 2.41
N ALA A 109 -9.95 7.73 1.55
CA ALA A 109 -10.20 7.50 0.14
C ALA A 109 -9.56 6.16 -0.29
N LEU A 110 -10.34 5.31 -0.95
CA LEU A 110 -9.90 3.98 -1.40
C LEU A 110 -9.93 3.92 -2.93
N PRO A 111 -8.77 3.91 -3.61
CA PRO A 111 -8.75 3.74 -5.06
C PRO A 111 -8.77 2.26 -5.40
N GLY A 112 -9.59 1.90 -6.38
CA GLY A 112 -9.42 0.66 -7.13
C GLY A 112 -8.35 0.83 -8.21
N TYR A 113 -7.92 -0.28 -8.80
CA TYR A 113 -7.01 -0.32 -9.95
C TYR A 113 -7.22 -1.64 -10.70
N THR A 114 -6.93 -1.64 -12.00
CA THR A 114 -6.98 -2.84 -12.85
C THR A 114 -5.97 -3.88 -12.38
N LEU A 115 -6.28 -5.17 -12.51
CA LEU A 115 -5.40 -6.23 -12.04
C LEU A 115 -4.54 -6.80 -13.19
N ALA A 116 -3.46 -7.47 -12.83
CA ALA A 116 -2.74 -8.33 -13.76
C ALA A 116 -3.47 -9.70 -13.91
N PRO A 117 -3.48 -10.29 -15.12
CA PRO A 117 -2.71 -9.91 -16.31
C PRO A 117 -3.40 -8.88 -17.22
N GLU A 118 -4.58 -8.36 -16.87
CA GLU A 118 -5.32 -7.39 -17.69
C GLU A 118 -4.60 -6.03 -17.82
N ALA A 119 -3.78 -5.68 -16.84
CA ALA A 119 -2.88 -4.54 -16.83
C ALA A 119 -1.46 -4.94 -16.44
N SER A 120 -0.47 -4.32 -17.09
CA SER A 120 0.93 -4.39 -16.66
C SER A 120 1.14 -3.56 -15.38
N LEU A 121 2.22 -3.80 -14.64
CA LEU A 121 2.52 -3.03 -13.43
C LEU A 121 2.73 -1.54 -13.74
N THR A 122 3.25 -1.23 -14.94
CA THR A 122 3.32 0.15 -15.46
C THR A 122 1.94 0.80 -15.51
N ARG A 123 0.95 0.11 -16.09
CA ARG A 123 -0.42 0.62 -16.20
C ARG A 123 -1.06 0.75 -14.82
N ILE A 124 -0.88 -0.23 -13.94
CA ILE A 124 -1.41 -0.20 -12.56
C ILE A 124 -0.88 1.01 -11.79
N THR A 125 0.44 1.25 -11.86
CA THR A 125 1.06 2.41 -11.22
C THR A 125 0.54 3.72 -11.82
N GLY A 126 0.37 3.78 -13.15
CA GLY A 126 -0.24 4.92 -13.83
C GLY A 126 -1.69 5.18 -13.41
N GLU A 127 -2.48 4.13 -13.20
CA GLU A 127 -3.86 4.26 -12.72
C GLU A 127 -3.94 4.84 -11.30
N ILE A 128 -3.01 4.47 -10.40
CA ILE A 128 -2.95 5.10 -9.06
C ILE A 128 -2.56 6.58 -9.15
N ARG A 129 -1.64 6.94 -10.05
CA ARG A 129 -1.27 8.35 -10.29
C ARG A 129 -2.45 9.16 -10.83
N ALA A 130 -3.17 8.62 -11.82
CA ALA A 130 -4.39 9.24 -12.34
C ALA A 130 -5.47 9.39 -11.25
N ALA A 131 -5.58 8.40 -10.34
CA ALA A 131 -6.47 8.50 -9.19
C ALA A 131 -6.08 9.68 -8.29
N LEU A 132 -4.79 9.87 -7.99
CA LEU A 132 -4.30 10.98 -7.16
C LEU A 132 -4.46 12.34 -7.85
N ASP A 133 -4.30 12.41 -9.17
CA ASP A 133 -4.62 13.62 -9.96
C ASP A 133 -6.10 13.97 -9.83
N TRP A 134 -6.98 12.98 -9.98
CA TRP A 134 -8.43 13.16 -9.79
C TRP A 134 -8.76 13.62 -8.37
N LEU A 135 -8.18 13.00 -7.34
CA LEU A 135 -8.45 13.38 -5.95
C LEU A 135 -8.01 14.82 -5.66
N ARG A 136 -6.90 15.27 -6.24
CA ARG A 136 -6.44 16.66 -6.10
C ARG A 136 -7.40 17.64 -6.78
N ALA A 137 -7.97 17.28 -7.93
CA ALA A 137 -8.85 18.16 -8.70
C ALA A 137 -10.29 18.18 -8.16
N GLU A 138 -10.86 16.99 -7.93
CA GLU A 138 -12.29 16.79 -7.64
C GLU A 138 -12.56 16.55 -6.15
N GLY A 139 -11.55 16.11 -5.37
CA GLY A 139 -11.67 15.85 -3.94
C GLY A 139 -12.33 16.97 -3.13
N PRO A 140 -11.99 18.26 -3.35
CA PRO A 140 -12.63 19.37 -2.63
C PRO A 140 -14.15 19.42 -2.83
N GLY A 141 -14.65 19.08 -4.03
CA GLY A 141 -16.09 18.98 -4.31
C GLY A 141 -16.78 17.83 -3.56
N HIS A 142 -16.01 16.86 -3.08
CA HIS A 142 -16.45 15.73 -2.27
C HIS A 142 -16.10 15.89 -0.78
N GLY A 143 -15.68 17.08 -0.33
CA GLY A 143 -15.34 17.33 1.07
C GLY A 143 -13.96 16.79 1.49
N ILE A 144 -13.03 16.63 0.54
CA ILE A 144 -11.65 16.19 0.80
C ILE A 144 -10.68 17.22 0.22
N ALA A 145 -10.22 18.15 1.06
CA ALA A 145 -9.30 19.23 0.68
C ALA A 145 -8.04 19.30 1.56
N GLY A 146 -7.95 18.48 2.61
CA GLY A 146 -6.79 18.41 3.50
C GLY A 146 -5.59 17.67 2.91
N PRO A 147 -4.47 17.63 3.66
CA PRO A 147 -3.24 16.97 3.22
C PRO A 147 -3.42 15.46 3.10
N VAL A 148 -2.90 14.88 2.02
CA VAL A 148 -3.01 13.43 1.75
C VAL A 148 -1.82 12.67 2.34
N LEU A 149 -2.12 11.66 3.15
CA LEU A 149 -1.21 10.57 3.46
C LEU A 149 -1.52 9.37 2.58
N LEU A 150 -0.57 9.00 1.71
CA LEU A 150 -0.70 7.83 0.85
C LEU A 150 -0.20 6.58 1.59
N SER A 151 -1.12 5.69 1.91
CA SER A 151 -0.85 4.41 2.54
C SER A 151 -1.19 3.26 1.61
N GLY A 152 -0.58 2.11 1.83
CA GLY A 152 -1.05 0.88 1.23
C GLY A 152 -0.43 -0.35 1.86
N TRP A 153 -1.05 -1.50 1.59
CA TRP A 153 -0.63 -2.79 2.15
C TRP A 153 -0.12 -3.74 1.08
N SER A 154 1.02 -4.39 1.32
CA SER A 154 1.62 -5.36 0.40
C SER A 154 1.89 -4.75 -0.98
N ALA A 155 1.24 -5.24 -2.04
CA ALA A 155 1.26 -4.60 -3.37
C ALA A 155 0.81 -3.12 -3.33
N GLY A 156 -0.10 -2.75 -2.41
CA GLY A 156 -0.47 -1.36 -2.17
C GLY A 156 0.63 -0.57 -1.46
N GLY A 157 1.44 -1.22 -0.61
CA GLY A 157 2.61 -0.61 0.03
C GLY A 157 3.72 -0.31 -0.98
N HIS A 158 3.88 -1.20 -1.98
CA HIS A 158 4.67 -0.93 -3.18
C HIS A 158 4.15 0.32 -3.92
N LEU A 159 2.85 0.37 -4.23
CA LEU A 159 2.24 1.48 -4.97
C LEU A 159 2.32 2.81 -4.19
N ALA A 160 2.18 2.78 -2.86
CA ALA A 160 2.35 3.94 -2.00
C ALA A 160 3.78 4.50 -2.07
N ALA A 161 4.80 3.64 -2.02
CA ALA A 161 6.19 4.05 -2.18
C ALA A 161 6.50 4.53 -3.60
N ALA A 162 5.98 3.86 -4.63
CA ALA A 162 6.23 4.17 -6.04
C ALA A 162 5.58 5.49 -6.50
N CYS A 163 4.52 5.93 -5.82
CA CYS A 163 3.78 7.17 -6.09
C CYS A 163 4.03 8.27 -5.04
N LEU A 164 5.00 8.10 -4.13
CA LEU A 164 5.28 9.08 -3.07
C LEU A 164 5.65 10.47 -3.63
N ASP A 165 6.32 10.52 -4.78
CA ASP A 165 6.70 11.77 -5.44
C ASP A 165 5.51 12.60 -5.95
N HIS A 166 4.32 12.00 -6.04
CA HIS A 166 3.13 12.65 -6.57
C HIS A 166 2.81 13.98 -5.84
N PRO A 167 2.51 15.09 -6.55
CA PRO A 167 2.24 16.40 -5.92
C PRO A 167 1.05 16.44 -4.97
N ALA A 168 0.11 15.51 -5.11
CA ALA A 168 -1.02 15.37 -4.19
C ALA A 168 -0.62 14.80 -2.82
N VAL A 169 0.49 14.06 -2.74
CA VAL A 169 0.89 13.30 -1.54
C VAL A 169 1.81 14.14 -0.67
N ALA A 170 1.42 14.37 0.59
CA ALA A 170 2.25 15.07 1.57
C ALA A 170 3.23 14.13 2.29
N ALA A 171 2.76 12.93 2.66
CA ALA A 171 3.56 11.89 3.31
C ALA A 171 3.03 10.50 2.94
N GLY A 172 3.80 9.44 3.22
CA GLY A 172 3.39 8.06 2.93
C GLY A 172 3.55 7.09 4.09
N LEU A 173 2.83 5.97 4.01
CA LEU A 173 2.97 4.83 4.91
C LEU A 173 2.88 3.51 4.12
N ALA A 174 4.02 2.86 3.90
CA ALA A 174 4.07 1.56 3.21
C ALA A 174 4.03 0.42 4.23
N ILE A 175 3.01 -0.44 4.16
CA ILE A 175 2.78 -1.53 5.11
C ILE A 175 3.06 -2.87 4.44
N SER A 176 4.04 -3.61 4.95
CA SER A 176 4.51 -4.91 4.44
C SER A 176 4.74 -4.91 2.93
N GLY A 177 5.33 -3.82 2.41
CA GLY A 177 5.44 -3.55 0.98
C GLY A 177 6.47 -4.41 0.25
N ILE A 178 6.37 -4.42 -1.07
CA ILE A 178 7.41 -4.97 -1.97
C ILE A 178 8.20 -3.79 -2.55
N PHE A 179 9.47 -3.70 -2.22
CA PHE A 179 10.34 -2.58 -2.58
C PHE A 179 11.41 -2.95 -3.63
N GLU A 180 11.66 -4.24 -3.82
CA GLU A 180 12.50 -4.81 -4.88
C GLU A 180 11.72 -5.90 -5.62
N LEU A 181 11.47 -5.68 -6.92
CA LEU A 181 10.59 -6.51 -7.74
C LEU A 181 11.30 -7.68 -8.41
N ALA A 182 12.63 -7.67 -8.56
CA ALA A 182 13.35 -8.76 -9.25
C ALA A 182 13.08 -10.15 -8.65
N PRO A 183 13.02 -10.34 -7.32
CA PRO A 183 12.64 -11.62 -6.74
C PRO A 183 11.27 -12.13 -7.21
N ILE A 184 10.29 -11.24 -7.40
CA ILE A 184 8.93 -11.61 -7.80
C ILE A 184 8.92 -12.30 -9.16
N ARG A 185 9.80 -11.86 -10.08
CA ARG A 185 9.92 -12.44 -11.43
C ARG A 185 10.25 -13.94 -11.40
N ASP A 186 10.94 -14.38 -10.36
CA ASP A 186 11.40 -15.76 -10.20
C ASP A 186 10.42 -16.62 -9.37
N THR A 187 9.16 -16.18 -9.24
CA THR A 187 8.10 -16.89 -8.50
C THR A 187 6.87 -17.13 -9.37
N VAL A 188 5.99 -18.03 -8.94
CA VAL A 188 4.67 -18.27 -9.55
C VAL A 188 3.79 -17.01 -9.64
N LEU A 189 4.08 -15.97 -8.86
CA LEU A 189 3.36 -14.69 -8.96
C LEU A 189 3.56 -14.06 -10.36
N ASN A 190 4.68 -14.33 -11.01
CA ASN A 190 5.01 -13.73 -12.29
C ASN A 190 4.23 -14.33 -13.47
N ASP A 191 3.54 -15.46 -13.30
CA ASP A 191 2.68 -16.06 -14.32
C ASP A 191 1.59 -15.08 -14.79
N LYS A 192 1.08 -14.28 -13.84
CA LYS A 192 0.10 -13.22 -14.08
C LYS A 192 0.72 -11.83 -14.18
N VAL A 193 1.64 -11.47 -13.27
CA VAL A 193 2.19 -10.10 -13.22
C VAL A 193 3.08 -9.80 -14.44
N ARG A 194 3.80 -10.81 -14.96
CA ARG A 194 4.60 -10.74 -16.19
C ARG A 194 5.57 -9.54 -16.23
N LEU A 195 6.32 -9.36 -15.14
CA LEU A 195 7.26 -8.26 -14.97
C LEU A 195 8.33 -8.26 -16.08
N THR A 196 8.42 -7.14 -16.78
CA THR A 196 9.54 -6.87 -17.70
C THR A 196 10.78 -6.39 -16.92
N ALA A 197 11.97 -6.49 -17.53
CA ALA A 197 13.18 -5.91 -16.94
C ALA A 197 13.04 -4.39 -16.71
N ALA A 198 12.43 -3.68 -17.67
CA ALA A 198 12.16 -2.25 -17.56
C ALA A 198 11.24 -1.93 -16.37
N GLU A 199 10.20 -2.71 -16.13
CA GLU A 199 9.32 -2.53 -14.97
C GLU A 199 10.04 -2.80 -13.66
N ILE A 200 10.90 -3.82 -13.59
CA ILE A 200 11.71 -4.07 -12.40
C ILE A 200 12.60 -2.85 -12.10
N ASP A 201 13.29 -2.32 -13.10
CA ASP A 201 14.22 -1.19 -12.92
C ASP A 201 13.49 0.11 -12.58
N THR A 202 12.36 0.38 -13.22
CA THR A 202 11.65 1.67 -13.10
C THR A 202 10.58 1.69 -12.02
N LEU A 203 10.10 0.52 -11.57
CA LEU A 203 9.02 0.40 -10.60
C LEU A 203 9.41 -0.28 -9.29
N SER A 204 10.66 -0.75 -9.10
CA SER A 204 11.16 -1.14 -7.77
C SER A 204 11.51 0.11 -6.97
N PRO A 205 10.83 0.46 -5.86
CA PRO A 205 11.20 1.60 -5.03
C PRO A 205 12.68 1.64 -4.63
N LEU A 206 13.31 0.48 -4.38
CA LEU A 206 14.74 0.37 -4.04
C LEU A 206 15.70 0.77 -5.17
N ARG A 207 15.26 0.76 -6.42
CA ARG A 207 16.09 1.08 -7.60
C ARG A 207 15.94 2.53 -8.08
N ARG A 208 15.02 3.29 -7.47
CA ARG A 208 14.70 4.65 -7.88
C ARG A 208 15.39 5.69 -6.99
N PRO A 209 15.57 6.93 -7.47
CA PRO A 209 15.95 8.04 -6.61
C PRO A 209 14.98 8.19 -5.43
N MET A 210 15.52 8.34 -4.22
CA MET A 210 14.71 8.47 -3.01
C MET A 210 14.00 9.83 -2.99
N VAL A 211 12.69 9.79 -2.70
CA VAL A 211 11.85 11.00 -2.62
C VAL A 211 11.98 11.60 -1.21
N PRO A 212 12.33 12.89 -1.06
CA PRO A 212 12.56 13.55 0.23
C PRO A 212 11.25 13.95 0.94
N LYS A 213 10.24 13.08 0.92
CA LYS A 213 9.01 13.21 1.71
C LYS A 213 9.02 12.19 2.86
N PRO A 214 8.35 12.45 3.99
CA PRO A 214 8.21 11.46 5.05
C PRO A 214 7.54 10.18 4.54
N LEU A 215 8.17 9.04 4.80
CA LEU A 215 7.63 7.72 4.48
C LEU A 215 7.85 6.76 5.64
N GLY A 216 6.78 6.35 6.32
CA GLY A 216 6.85 5.23 7.26
C GLY A 216 6.94 3.91 6.51
N ILE A 217 7.85 3.03 6.92
CA ILE A 217 7.96 1.66 6.40
C ILE A 217 7.62 0.71 7.53
N ALA A 218 6.46 0.07 7.46
CA ALA A 218 5.96 -0.84 8.48
C ALA A 218 6.03 -2.29 8.02
N TYR A 219 6.29 -3.20 8.96
CA TYR A 219 6.28 -4.65 8.71
C TYR A 219 5.93 -5.41 9.99
N GLY A 220 5.31 -6.58 9.85
CA GLY A 220 4.96 -7.45 10.97
C GLY A 220 6.18 -8.25 11.43
N THR A 221 6.43 -8.36 12.73
CA THR A 221 7.60 -9.13 13.19
C THR A 221 7.42 -10.65 13.07
N ALA A 222 6.19 -11.11 12.79
CA ALA A 222 5.85 -12.52 12.57
C ALA A 222 5.46 -12.82 11.10
N GLU A 223 5.68 -11.89 10.16
CA GLU A 223 5.50 -12.14 8.73
C GLU A 223 6.73 -12.81 8.10
N LEU A 224 6.61 -13.23 6.84
CA LEU A 224 7.68 -13.93 6.12
C LEU A 224 9.00 -13.14 6.13
N PRO A 225 10.17 -13.81 6.33
CA PRO A 225 11.46 -13.13 6.44
C PRO A 225 11.80 -12.22 5.26
N GLU A 226 11.35 -12.56 4.06
CA GLU A 226 11.60 -11.77 2.85
C GLU A 226 10.90 -10.41 2.88
N LEU A 227 9.67 -10.32 3.41
CA LEU A 227 8.93 -9.07 3.53
C LEU A 227 9.57 -8.15 4.57
N GLN A 228 10.03 -8.74 5.69
CA GLN A 228 10.78 -8.01 6.70
C GLN A 228 12.12 -7.51 6.15
N ARG A 229 12.83 -8.34 5.36
CA ARG A 229 14.10 -7.96 4.72
C ARG A 229 13.90 -6.78 3.78
N GLN A 230 12.93 -6.85 2.86
CA GLN A 230 12.69 -5.76 1.92
C GLN A 230 12.36 -4.44 2.64
N SER A 231 11.57 -4.51 3.71
CA SER A 231 11.25 -3.33 4.52
C SER A 231 12.49 -2.71 5.16
N ARG A 232 13.39 -3.53 5.73
CA ARG A 232 14.65 -3.06 6.31
C ARG A 232 15.59 -2.49 5.25
N ASP A 233 15.73 -3.16 4.11
CA ASP A 233 16.63 -2.73 3.04
C ASP A 233 16.17 -1.41 2.42
N PHE A 234 14.86 -1.25 2.20
CA PHE A 234 14.32 0.01 1.69
C PHE A 234 14.45 1.16 2.67
N HIS A 235 14.24 0.90 3.97
CA HIS A 235 14.55 1.88 5.01
C HIS A 235 16.01 2.29 5.01
N ALA A 236 16.95 1.33 4.99
CA ALA A 236 18.38 1.62 4.98
C ALA A 236 18.78 2.49 3.77
N ALA A 237 18.23 2.20 2.59
CA ALA A 237 18.50 2.98 1.39
C ALA A 237 17.94 4.42 1.48
N ARG A 238 16.79 4.62 2.15
CA ARG A 238 16.23 5.95 2.41
C ARG A 238 17.05 6.74 3.43
N GLU A 239 17.50 6.08 4.49
CA GLU A 239 18.38 6.69 5.50
C GLU A 239 19.72 7.11 4.90
N GLU A 240 20.34 6.26 4.06
CA GLU A 240 21.57 6.62 3.32
C GLU A 240 21.37 7.85 2.43
N ALA A 241 20.18 8.01 1.87
CA ALA A 241 19.79 9.17 1.06
C ALA A 241 19.30 10.37 1.89
N GLY A 242 19.34 10.32 3.23
CA GLY A 242 18.89 11.40 4.11
C GLY A 242 17.38 11.70 4.05
N CYS A 243 16.57 10.75 3.59
CA CYS A 243 15.11 10.91 3.48
C CYS A 243 14.41 10.47 4.78
N PRO A 244 13.41 11.20 5.31
CA PRO A 244 12.74 10.82 6.55
C PRO A 244 12.01 9.48 6.40
N SER A 245 12.44 8.47 7.16
CA SER A 245 12.02 7.09 6.92
C SER A 245 11.85 6.25 8.20
N PRO A 246 10.91 6.53 9.11
CA PRO A 246 10.76 5.69 10.30
C PRO A 246 10.45 4.23 9.91
N LEU A 247 11.27 3.30 10.41
CA LEU A 247 11.03 1.87 10.32
C LEU A 247 10.15 1.42 11.50
N ILE A 248 9.03 0.77 11.20
CA ILE A 248 7.96 0.51 12.17
C ILE A 248 7.68 -1.00 12.24
N PRO A 249 8.42 -1.75 13.08
CA PRO A 249 8.08 -3.13 13.36
C PRO A 249 6.77 -3.20 14.17
N VAL A 250 5.80 -3.98 13.71
CA VAL A 250 4.54 -4.24 14.41
C VAL A 250 4.67 -5.57 15.16
N PRO A 251 4.82 -5.55 16.50
CA PRO A 251 5.15 -6.75 17.27
C PRO A 251 4.08 -7.83 17.16
N GLY A 252 4.50 -9.05 16.86
CA GLY A 252 3.65 -10.25 16.79
C GLY A 252 2.68 -10.28 15.60
N ALA A 253 2.62 -9.23 14.78
CA ALA A 253 1.76 -9.21 13.61
C ALA A 253 2.33 -10.05 12.48
N ASP A 254 1.46 -10.85 11.86
CA ASP A 254 1.69 -11.46 10.56
C ASP A 254 1.26 -10.51 9.42
N HIS A 255 1.41 -10.97 8.17
CA HIS A 255 1.14 -10.18 6.98
C HIS A 255 -0.32 -9.68 6.87
N PHE A 256 -1.28 -10.33 7.52
CA PHE A 256 -2.70 -9.94 7.49
C PHE A 256 -3.09 -9.14 8.73
N ARG A 257 -2.68 -9.58 9.92
CA ARG A 257 -3.02 -8.94 11.21
C ARG A 257 -2.37 -7.58 11.41
N ILE A 258 -1.29 -7.27 10.68
CA ILE A 258 -0.68 -5.93 10.70
C ILE A 258 -1.69 -4.82 10.36
N LEU A 259 -2.72 -5.12 9.57
CA LEU A 259 -3.78 -4.17 9.22
C LEU A 259 -4.56 -3.66 10.45
N ASP A 260 -4.65 -4.45 11.53
CA ASP A 260 -5.33 -4.04 12.76
C ASP A 260 -4.66 -2.82 13.40
N ALA A 261 -3.33 -2.70 13.23
CA ALA A 261 -2.56 -1.57 13.72
C ALA A 261 -2.84 -0.26 12.95
N LEU A 262 -3.45 -0.34 11.76
CA LEU A 262 -3.98 0.82 11.03
C LEU A 262 -5.47 1.04 11.32
N ARG A 263 -6.25 -0.05 11.38
CA ARG A 263 -7.70 -0.01 11.57
C ARG A 263 -8.13 0.57 12.91
N ALA A 264 -7.41 0.28 13.99
CA ALA A 264 -7.73 0.80 15.32
C ALA A 264 -7.49 2.32 15.40
N SER A 265 -8.41 3.07 16.01
CA SER A 265 -8.30 4.54 16.18
C SER A 265 -7.09 4.95 17.04
N ASN A 266 -6.65 4.06 17.93
CA ASN A 266 -5.39 4.17 18.68
C ASN A 266 -4.34 3.16 18.16
N GLY A 267 -4.42 2.75 16.90
CA GLY A 267 -3.49 1.83 16.29
C GLY A 267 -2.09 2.43 16.14
N LEU A 268 -1.06 1.58 16.22
CA LEU A 268 0.34 2.01 16.06
C LEU A 268 0.57 2.71 14.72
N LEU A 269 0.03 2.16 13.63
CA LEU A 269 0.23 2.66 12.28
C LEU A 269 -0.57 3.94 12.00
N LEU A 270 -1.78 4.07 12.56
CA LEU A 270 -2.54 5.31 12.43
C LEU A 270 -1.88 6.48 13.19
N ARG A 271 -1.33 6.23 14.38
CA ARG A 271 -0.52 7.24 15.07
C ARG A 271 0.75 7.61 14.31
N ALA A 272 1.40 6.62 13.69
CA ALA A 272 2.57 6.86 12.85
C ALA A 272 2.21 7.73 11.63
N ALA A 273 1.09 7.45 10.97
CA ALA A 273 0.56 8.29 9.88
C ALA A 273 0.36 9.75 10.33
N ALA A 274 -0.24 9.97 11.50
CA ALA A 274 -0.41 11.32 12.04
C ALA A 274 0.92 12.04 12.32
N ASN A 275 1.94 11.32 12.81
CA ASN A 275 3.29 11.86 12.98
C ASN A 275 3.95 12.24 11.65
N LEU A 276 3.82 11.39 10.64
CA LEU A 276 4.41 11.61 9.32
C LEU A 276 3.84 12.86 8.63
N LEU A 277 2.52 13.08 8.74
CA LEU A 277 1.91 14.31 8.22
C LEU A 277 2.37 15.56 8.95
N ARG A 278 2.58 15.51 10.27
CA ARG A 278 3.15 16.64 11.03
C ARG A 278 4.58 16.99 10.60
N GLN A 279 5.35 16.01 10.13
CA GLN A 279 6.71 16.23 9.61
C GLN A 279 6.74 16.80 8.19
N ALA A 280 5.64 16.69 7.46
CA ALA A 280 5.50 17.21 6.10
C ALA A 280 4.95 18.64 6.05
N ALA A 281 4.44 19.16 7.19
CA ALA A 281 3.84 20.47 7.33
C ALA A 281 4.88 21.59 7.53
#